data_AF-A0A652JZC7-F1
#
_entry.id   AF-A0A652JZC7-F1
#
_cell.length_a   1.000
_cell.length_b   1.000
_cell.length_c   1.000
_cell.angle_alpha   90.00
_cell.angle_beta   90.00
_cell.angle_gamma   90.00
#
_symmetry.space_group_name_H-M   'P 1'
#
loop_
_entity.id
_entity.type
_entity.pdbx_description
1 polymer ?
#
loop_
_entity_poly.entity_id
_entity_poly.type
_entity_poly.pdbx_seq_one_letter_code
_entity_poly.pdbx_strand_id
1 'polypeptide(L)' 'MTGGERPAPLLDWRDSSHWSRTPAPCRYCGKDAFTRDSKRSPAHKTCAEAAIAQQAADRAGAYENGTL' A
#
# COMPACT_ATOMS: atom_id res chain seq x y z
N MET A 1 22.37 19.23 -8.34
CA MET A 1 21.86 17.85 -8.50
C MET A 1 20.85 17.61 -7.38
N THR A 2 19.65 18.18 -7.48
CA THR A 2 18.59 17.94 -6.48
C THR A 2 17.93 16.62 -6.84
N GLY A 3 18.25 15.55 -6.10
CA GLY A 3 17.52 14.29 -6.19
C GLY A 3 16.06 14.57 -5.85
N GLY A 4 15.19 14.52 -6.85
CA GLY A 4 13.77 14.67 -6.60
C GLY A 4 13.27 13.43 -5.88
N GLU A 5 12.90 13.55 -4.61
CA GLU A 5 12.08 12.56 -3.91
C GLU A 5 10.88 12.25 -4.82
N ARG A 6 10.91 11.08 -5.47
CA ARG A 6 9.71 10.60 -6.16
C ARG A 6 8.73 10.21 -5.06
N PRO A 7 7.53 10.81 -5.01
CA PRO A 7 6.55 10.44 -4.00
C PRO A 7 6.28 8.94 -4.09
N ALA A 8 6.13 8.29 -2.93
CA ALA A 8 5.76 6.89 -2.86
C ALA A 8 4.50 6.66 -3.72
N PRO A 9 4.42 5.54 -4.46
CA PRO A 9 3.27 5.26 -5.30
C PRO A 9 1.99 5.29 -4.47
N LEU A 10 1.03 6.15 -4.82
CA LEU A 10 -0.25 6.24 -4.13
C LEU A 10 -1.23 5.21 -4.68
N LEU A 11 -2.12 4.70 -3.83
CA LEU A 11 -3.22 3.86 -4.26
C LEU A 11 -4.33 4.71 -4.89
N ASP A 12 -4.80 4.33 -6.08
CA ASP A 12 -5.94 5.00 -6.71
C ASP A 12 -7.27 4.48 -6.17
N TRP A 13 -7.77 5.11 -5.10
CA TRP A 13 -9.07 4.78 -4.51
C TRP A 13 -10.28 5.07 -5.40
N ARG A 14 -10.10 5.75 -6.54
CA ARG A 14 -11.19 6.01 -7.50
C ARG A 14 -11.53 4.78 -8.32
N ASP A 15 -10.60 3.83 -8.42
CA ASP A 15 -10.87 2.56 -9.09
C ASP A 15 -11.88 1.74 -8.26
N SER A 16 -13.03 1.47 -8.88
CA SER A 16 -14.13 0.68 -8.33
C SER A 16 -13.69 -0.70 -7.80
N SER A 17 -12.61 -1.25 -8.35
CA SER A 17 -12.04 -2.54 -7.97
C SER A 17 -11.45 -2.56 -6.55
N HIS A 18 -11.30 -1.41 -5.89
CA HIS A 18 -10.94 -1.31 -4.47
C HIS A 18 -12.13 -1.46 -3.52
N TRP A 19 -13.35 -1.53 -4.02
CA TRP A 19 -14.57 -1.56 -3.21
C TRP A 19 -15.24 -2.92 -3.28
N SER A 20 -15.66 -3.43 -2.14
CA SER A 20 -16.36 -4.71 -1.99
C SER A 20 -17.63 -4.48 -1.17
N ARG A 21 -18.76 -5.05 -1.61
CA ARG A 21 -19.99 -5.07 -0.80
C ARG A 21 -19.93 -6.10 0.32
N THR A 22 -19.08 -7.11 0.17
CA THR A 22 -18.86 -8.16 1.16
C THR A 22 -17.63 -7.80 2.00
N PRO A 23 -17.76 -7.72 3.33
CA PRO A 23 -16.61 -7.53 4.20
C PRO A 23 -15.75 -8.80 4.21
N ALA A 24 -14.44 -8.61 4.29
CA ALA A 24 -13.48 -9.68 4.52
C ALA A 24 -12.36 -9.21 5.45
N PRO A 25 -11.68 -10.12 6.16
CA PRO A 25 -10.63 -9.76 7.10
C PRO A 25 -9.50 -8.98 6.42
N CYS A 26 -9.20 -7.79 6.93
CA CYS A 26 -8.06 -6.99 6.47
C CYS A 26 -6.77 -7.80 6.62
N ARG A 27 -5.99 -7.92 5.54
CA ARG A 27 -4.74 -8.67 5.54
C ARG A 27 -3.68 -8.16 6.54
N TYR A 28 -3.79 -6.90 6.99
CA TYR A 28 -2.80 -6.25 7.85
C TYR A 28 -3.19 -6.24 9.33
N CYS A 29 -4.47 -6.08 9.65
CA CYS A 29 -4.94 -5.95 11.04
C CYS A 29 -6.01 -6.97 11.45
N GLY A 30 -6.48 -7.81 10.53
CA GLY A 30 -7.46 -8.87 10.77
C GLY A 30 -8.92 -8.42 10.93
N LYS A 31 -9.19 -7.12 11.11
CA LYS A 31 -10.57 -6.60 11.23
C LYS A 31 -11.26 -6.53 9.87
N ASP A 32 -12.59 -6.64 9.87
CA ASP A 32 -13.38 -6.58 8.63
C ASP A 32 -13.13 -5.30 7.83
N ALA A 33 -12.85 -5.47 6.55
CA ALA A 33 -12.67 -4.39 5.58
C ALA A 33 -13.60 -4.60 4.38
N PHE A 34 -14.22 -3.51 3.93
CA PHE A 34 -14.98 -3.43 2.68
C PHE A 34 -14.12 -2.94 1.51
N THR A 35 -12.84 -2.63 1.77
CA THR A 35 -11.89 -2.12 0.79
C THR A 35 -10.80 -3.14 0.47
N ARG A 36 -10.11 -2.93 -0.66
CA ARG A 36 -9.03 -3.81 -1.13
C ARG A 36 -7.77 -2.99 -1.43
N ASP A 37 -6.59 -3.60 -1.27
CA ASP A 37 -5.29 -3.00 -1.62
C ASP A 37 -4.99 -3.03 -3.13
N SER A 38 -3.78 -2.62 -3.54
CA SER A 38 -3.30 -2.66 -4.93
C SER A 38 -3.29 -4.06 -5.55
N LYS A 39 -3.23 -5.10 -4.72
CA LYS A 39 -3.26 -6.51 -5.14
C LYS A 39 -4.67 -7.11 -5.00
N ARG A 40 -5.70 -6.27 -4.84
CA ARG A 40 -7.11 -6.66 -4.65
C ARG A 40 -7.36 -7.52 -3.41
N SER A 41 -6.42 -7.58 -2.48
CA SER A 41 -6.57 -8.26 -1.20
C SER A 41 -7.36 -7.38 -0.23
N PRO A 42 -8.27 -7.94 0.61
CA PRO A 42 -9.01 -7.14 1.58
C PRO A 42 -8.08 -6.36 2.50
N ALA A 43 -8.28 -5.04 2.59
CA ALA A 43 -7.46 -4.16 3.40
C ALA A 43 -8.20 -2.84 3.64
N HIS A 44 -8.12 -2.30 4.87
CA HIS A 44 -8.54 -0.91 5.10
C HIS A 44 -7.65 0.04 4.31
N LYS A 45 -8.23 1.20 3.95
CA LYS A 45 -7.50 2.26 3.25
C LYS A 45 -6.18 2.64 3.92
N THR A 46 -6.24 2.96 5.21
CA THR A 46 -5.07 3.39 5.98
C THR A 46 -4.04 2.29 6.14
N CYS A 47 -4.47 1.03 6.31
CA CYS A 47 -3.56 -0.10 6.38
C CYS A 47 -2.82 -0.35 5.05
N ALA A 48 -3.53 -0.23 3.92
CA ALA A 48 -2.92 -0.36 2.59
C ALA A 48 -1.92 0.78 2.32
N GLU A 49 -2.27 2.02 2.64
CA GLU A 49 -1.39 3.18 2.48
C GLU A 49 -0.13 3.08 3.37
N ALA A 50 -0.28 2.65 4.62
CA ALA A 50 0.85 2.42 5.52
C ALA A 50 1.80 1.33 4.99
N ALA A 51 1.24 0.22 4.47
CA ALA A 51 2.05 -0.85 3.88
C ALA A 51 2.81 -0.38 2.64
N ILE A 52 2.23 0.49 1.81
CA ILE A 52 2.92 1.05 0.64
C ILE A 52 4.03 2.02 1.07
N ALA A 53 3.78 2.85 2.09
CA ALA A 53 4.81 3.72 2.66
C ALA A 53 5.99 2.91 3.21
N GLN A 54 5.72 1.81 3.93
CA GLN A 54 6.77 0.92 4.44
C GLN A 54 7.56 0.28 3.29
N GLN A 55 6.90 -0.26 2.26
CA GLN A 55 7.57 -0.85 1.10
C GLN A 55 8.45 0.16 0.34
N ALA A 56 8.02 1.42 0.26
CA ALA A 56 8.82 2.48 -0.34
C ALA A 56 10.06 2.80 0.49
N ALA A 57 9.92 2.86 1.83
CA ALA A 57 11.04 3.05 2.75
C ALA A 57 12.02 1.88 2.67
N ASP A 58 11.54 0.63 2.69
CA ASP A 58 12.39 -0.57 2.58
C ASP A 58 13.15 -0.59 1.25
N ARG A 59 12.52 -0.17 0.16
CA ARG A 59 13.15 -0.08 -1.16
C ARG A 59 14.20 1.03 -1.25
N ALA A 60 13.96 2.17 -0.62
CA ALA A 60 14.98 3.22 -0.48
C ALA A 60 16.17 2.70 0.36
N GLY A 61 15.86 2.01 1.46
CA GLY A 61 16.76 1.23 2.31
C GLY A 61 17.67 0.26 1.58
N ALA A 62 17.11 -0.51 0.66
CA ALA A 62 17.88 -1.48 -0.13
C ALA A 62 18.86 -0.78 -1.09
N TYR A 63 18.44 0.35 -1.69
CA TYR A 63 19.29 1.09 -2.62
C TYR A 63 20.43 1.82 -1.91
N GLU A 64 20.20 2.35 -0.70
CA GLU A 64 21.26 2.98 0.11
C GLU A 64 22.29 1.97 0.64
N ASN A 65 21.87 0.73 0.92
CA ASN A 65 22.76 -0.32 1.42
C ASN A 65 23.47 -1.14 0.33
N GLY A 66 23.22 -0.87 -0.96
CA GLY A 66 23.96 -1.46 -2.08
C GLY A 66 23.73 -2.95 -2.34
N THR A 67 22.63 -3.53 -1.84
CA THR A 67 22.34 -4.96 -1.99
C THR A 67 21.31 -5.20 -3.10
N LEU A 68 21.77 -5.65 -4.27
CA LEU A 68 20.97 -6.30 -5.31
C LEU A 68 21.57 -7.66 -5.65
#